data_AF-A0A960PJ98-F1
#
_entry.id   AF-A0A960PJ98-F1
#
_cell.length_a   1.000
_cell.length_b   1.000
_cell.length_c   1.000
_cell.angle_alpha   90.00
_cell.angle_beta   90.00
_cell.angle_gamma   90.00
#
_symmetry.space_group_name_H-M   'P 1'
#
loop_
_entity.id
_entity.type
_entity.pdbx_description
1 polymer ?
#
loop_
_entity_poly.entity_id
_entity_poly.type
_entity_poly.pdbx_seq_one_letter_code
_entity_poly.pdbx_strand_id
1 'polypeptide(L)' 'ADEARDVVKNDVVELMEDLPGVPAGTLGKVLMVTGFTWLRFNVLFTNGVNVGQIDRAKLRKLSKAEAKAARKAARAA' A
#
# COMPACT_ATOMS: atom_id res chain seq x y z
N ALA A 1 -16.21 5.56 8.21
CA ALA A 1 -15.16 6.30 8.95
C ALA A 1 -14.05 5.38 9.44
N ASP A 2 -14.39 4.20 9.99
CA ASP A 2 -13.40 3.24 10.51
C ASP A 2 -12.53 2.60 9.42
N GLU A 3 -13.11 2.34 8.25
CA GLU A 3 -12.46 1.69 7.10
C GLU A 3 -11.32 2.48 6.46
N ALA A 4 -11.13 3.76 6.81
CA ALA A 4 -9.97 4.53 6.37
C ALA A 4 -8.77 4.40 7.31
N ARG A 5 -8.99 4.00 8.55
CA ARG A 5 -7.96 3.82 9.59
C ARG A 5 -7.48 2.38 9.72
N ASP A 6 -8.06 1.47 8.95
CA ASP A 6 -7.67 0.05 8.96
C ASP A 6 -6.25 -0.14 8.42
N VAL A 7 -5.81 0.67 7.46
CA VAL A 7 -4.46 0.66 6.90
C VAL A 7 -3.53 1.52 7.77
N VAL A 8 -2.48 0.89 8.29
CA VAL A 8 -1.50 1.56 9.14
C VAL A 8 -0.08 1.45 8.57
N LYS A 9 0.85 2.19 9.18
CA LYS A 9 2.28 2.09 8.86
C LYS A 9 2.75 0.63 8.95
N ASN A 10 3.56 0.21 7.98
CA ASN A 10 4.09 -1.14 7.76
C ASN A 10 3.08 -2.18 7.23
N ASP A 11 1.81 -1.83 7.02
CA ASP A 11 0.91 -2.71 6.30
C ASP A 11 1.37 -2.88 4.85
N VAL A 12 1.07 -4.06 4.31
CA VAL A 12 1.25 -4.37 2.90
C VAL A 12 -0.08 -4.12 2.21
N VAL A 13 -0.01 -3.39 1.11
CA VAL A 13 -1.16 -2.98 0.32
C VAL A 13 -0.93 -3.34 -1.14
N GLU A 14 -2.00 -3.55 -1.87
CA GLU A 14 -2.01 -3.72 -3.31
C GLU A 14 -2.68 -2.50 -3.93
N LEU A 15 -2.05 -1.98 -4.98
CA LEU A 15 -2.61 -0.87 -5.72
C LEU A 15 -3.77 -1.37 -6.59
N MET A 16 -4.94 -0.75 -6.47
CA MET A 16 -6.14 -1.18 -7.20
C MET A 16 -6.27 -0.57 -8.60
N GLU A 17 -5.63 0.58 -8.83
CA GLU A 17 -5.72 1.34 -10.08
C GLU A 17 -4.33 1.77 -10.54
N ASP A 18 -4.11 1.87 -11.84
CA ASP A 18 -2.83 2.33 -12.36
C ASP A 18 -2.50 3.74 -11.85
N LEU A 19 -1.28 3.90 -11.38
CA LEU A 19 -0.67 5.18 -11.05
C LEU A 19 0.50 5.46 -12.00
N PRO A 20 0.90 6.72 -12.15
CA PRO A 20 2.09 7.08 -12.93
C PRO A 20 3.32 6.29 -12.43
N GLY A 21 3.82 5.37 -13.26
CA GLY A 21 4.96 4.53 -12.95
C GLY A 21 4.68 3.34 -12.03
N VAL A 22 3.43 3.08 -11.63
CA VAL A 22 3.05 1.92 -10.81
C VAL A 22 1.77 1.29 -11.37
N PRO A 23 1.83 0.10 -11.99
CA PRO A 23 0.63 -0.56 -12.48
C PRO A 23 -0.23 -1.09 -11.33
N ALA A 24 -1.54 -1.21 -11.57
CA ALA A 24 -2.46 -1.91 -10.68
C ALA A 24 -1.97 -3.34 -10.40
N GLY A 25 -2.29 -3.84 -9.21
CA GLY A 25 -1.78 -5.12 -8.69
C GLY A 25 -0.38 -5.03 -8.08
N THR A 26 0.32 -3.90 -8.22
CA THR A 26 1.65 -3.75 -7.61
C THR A 26 1.53 -3.70 -6.09
N LEU A 27 2.32 -4.53 -5.44
CA LEU A 27 2.39 -4.58 -4.00
C LEU A 27 3.26 -3.46 -3.46
N GLY A 28 2.86 -2.89 -2.34
CA GLY A 28 3.58 -1.82 -1.68
C GLY A 28 3.49 -1.89 -0.17
N LYS A 29 4.44 -1.24 0.48
CA LYS A 29 4.49 -1.11 1.94
C LYS A 29 4.17 0.32 2.33
N VAL A 30 3.21 0.49 3.24
CA VAL A 30 2.86 1.80 3.78
C VAL A 30 4.00 2.31 4.67
N LEU A 31 4.59 3.44 4.28
CA LEU A 31 5.65 4.10 5.04
C LEU A 31 5.10 5.12 6.03
N MET A 32 4.04 5.82 5.65
CA MET A 32 3.45 6.89 6.42
C MET A 32 1.96 7.04 6.12
N VAL A 33 1.18 7.32 7.15
CA VAL A 33 -0.22 7.75 7.06
C VAL A 33 -0.28 9.16 7.63
N THR A 34 -0.80 10.11 6.85
CA THR A 34 -0.83 11.53 7.20
C THR A 34 -2.25 12.07 7.09
N GLY A 35 -2.65 12.94 8.02
CA GLY A 35 -3.93 13.65 7.98
C GLY A 35 -4.89 13.24 9.09
N PHE A 36 -5.92 14.07 9.30
CA PHE A 36 -6.94 13.87 10.34
C PHE A 36 -8.31 13.56 9.74
N THR A 37 -8.78 14.42 8.82
CA THR A 37 -10.04 14.21 8.06
C THR A 37 -9.79 13.51 6.72
N TRP A 38 -8.66 13.81 6.07
CA TRP A 38 -8.24 13.22 4.80
C TRP A 38 -6.96 12.44 5.02
N LEU A 39 -7.07 11.11 5.10
CA LEU A 39 -5.90 10.27 5.27
C LEU A 39 -5.19 10.10 3.93
N ARG A 40 -3.90 10.38 3.94
CA ARG A 40 -2.97 10.28 2.82
C ARG A 40 -1.92 9.25 3.13
N PHE A 41 -1.73 8.32 2.20
CA PHE A 41 -0.83 7.19 2.36
C PHE A 41 0.42 7.43 1.51
N ASN A 42 1.59 7.24 2.11
CA ASN A 42 2.85 7.13 1.38
C ASN A 42 3.20 5.65 1.30
N VAL A 43 3.34 5.14 0.09
CA VAL A 43 3.56 3.72 -0.18
C VAL A 43 4.80 3.54 -1.03
N LEU A 44 5.71 2.70 -0.55
CA LEU A 44 6.85 2.23 -1.33
C LEU A 44 6.46 0.93 -2.02
N PHE A 45 6.39 0.96 -3.35
CA PHE A 45 6.04 -0.18 -4.16
C PHE A 45 7.25 -1.08 -4.45
N THR A 46 6.97 -2.35 -4.75
CA THR A 46 8.02 -3.35 -5.06
C THR A 46 8.79 -3.04 -6.34
N ASN A 47 8.24 -2.20 -7.22
CA ASN A 47 8.94 -1.69 -8.40
C ASN A 47 9.95 -0.56 -8.09
N GLY A 48 10.13 -0.21 -6.82
CA GLY A 48 11.06 0.82 -6.36
C GLY A 48 10.50 2.25 -6.35
N VAL A 49 9.27 2.44 -6.84
CA VAL A 49 8.63 3.76 -6.86
C VAL A 49 7.98 4.05 -5.50
N ASN A 50 8.27 5.22 -4.95
CA ASN A 50 7.58 5.76 -3.78
C ASN A 50 6.53 6.77 -4.24
N VAL A 51 5.26 6.48 -3.95
CA VAL A 51 4.17 7.39 -4.25
C VAL A 51 3.59 7.92 -2.94
N GLY A 52 3.64 9.24 -2.82
CA GLY A 52 2.99 9.97 -1.74
C GLY A 52 1.56 10.35 -2.06
N GLN A 53 0.80 10.68 -1.02
CA GLN A 53 -0.56 11.24 -1.11
C GLN A 53 -1.61 10.33 -1.78
N ILE A 54 -1.45 9.01 -1.69
CA ILE A 54 -2.46 8.06 -2.18
C ILE A 54 -3.69 8.10 -1.28
N ASP A 55 -4.88 8.03 -1.88
CA ASP A 55 -6.15 7.91 -1.17
C ASP A 55 -6.45 6.46 -0.78
N ARG A 56 -7.13 6.24 0.35
CA ARG A 56 -7.50 4.89 0.82
C ARG A 56 -8.26 4.06 -0.23
N ALA A 57 -9.07 4.71 -1.06
CA ALA A 57 -9.88 4.05 -2.09
C ALA A 57 -9.04 3.29 -3.14
N LYS A 58 -7.79 3.70 -3.35
CA LYS A 58 -6.88 3.10 -4.32
C LYS A 58 -6.05 1.94 -3.75
N LEU A 59 -6.18 1.67 -2.45
CA LEU A 59 -5.36 0.70 -1.74
C LEU A 59 -6.21 -0.44 -1.20
N ARG A 60 -5.86 -1.67 -1.57
CA ARG A 60 -6.39 -2.88 -0.94
C ARG A 60 -5.45 -3.32 0.15
N LYS A 61 -5.95 -3.42 1.38
CA LYS A 61 -5.18 -3.99 2.49
C LYS A 61 -5.05 -5.50 2.30
N LEU A 62 -3.83 -6.01 2.34
CA LEU A 62 -3.60 -7.46 2.34
C LEU A 62 -3.82 -8.03 3.74
N SER A 63 -4.38 -9.24 3.79
CA SER A 63 -4.40 -10.04 5.00
C SER A 63 -2.96 -10.37 5.45
N LYS A 64 -2.79 -10.77 6.71
CA LYS A 64 -1.47 -11.20 7.21
C LYS A 64 -0.88 -12.36 6.40
N ALA A 65 -1.73 -13.27 5.92
CA ALA A 65 -1.30 -14.41 5.10
C ALA A 65 -0.77 -13.95 3.74
N GLU A 66 -1.53 -13.10 3.03
CA GLU A 66 -1.12 -12.52 1.75
C GLU A 66 0.14 -11.66 1.91
N ALA A 67 0.21 -10.81 2.95
CA ALA A 67 1.39 -10.00 3.24
C ALA A 67 2.64 -10.85 3.54
N LYS A 68 2.48 -12.02 4.19
CA LYS A 68 3.57 -12.97 4.42
C LYS A 68 4.01 -13.62 3.11
N ALA A 69 3.06 -14.00 2.25
CA ALA A 69 3.36 -14.56 0.92
C ALA A 69 4.09 -13.54 0.04
N ALA A 70 3.63 -12.29 0.01
CA ALA A 70 4.26 -11.17 -0.70
C ALA A 70 5.71 -10.95 -0.24
N ARG A 71 5.95 -10.91 1.08
CA ARG A 71 7.30 -10.77 1.64
C ARG A 71 8.20 -11.96 1.31
N LYS A 72 7.64 -13.17 1.26
CA LYS A 72 8.38 -14.37 0.86
C LYS A 72 8.76 -14.29 -0.62
N ALA A 73 7.83 -13.88 -1.49
CA ALA A 73 8.08 -13.71 -2.92
C ALA A 73 9.18 -12.65 -3.17
N ALA A 74 9.12 -11.50 -2.49
CA ALA A 74 10.13 -10.44 -2.62
C ALA A 74 11.52 -10.81 -2.08
N ARG A 75 11.63 -11.86 -1.25
CA ARG A 75 12.93 -12.39 -0.77
C ARG A 75 13.49 -13.50 -1.65
N ALA A 76 12.66 -14.09 -2.51
CA ALA A 76 13.04 -15.19 -3.39
C ALA A 76 13.43 -14.72 -4.80
N ALA A 77 13.18 -13.44 -5.12
CA ALA A 77 13.63 -12.74 -6.30
C ALA A 77 14.90 -11.92 -5.97
#